data_AF-A0A945GSJ0-F1
#
_entry.id   AF-A0A945GSJ0-F1
#
_cell.length_a   1.000
_cell.length_b   1.000
_cell.length_c   1.000
_cell.angle_alpha   90.00
_cell.angle_beta   90.00
_cell.angle_gamma   90.00
#
_symmetry.space_group_name_H-M   'P 1'
#
loop_
_entity.id
_entity.type
_entity.pdbx_description
1 polymer ?
#
loop_
_entity_poly.entity_id
_entity_poly.type
_entity_poly.pdbx_seq_one_letter_code
_entity_poly.pdbx_strand_id
1 'polypeptide(L)'
;MTVYSVQLINDGTSFIEAITITISDLSVPTGIGNTSIDRLQLYMSNDASFDAGEDSLVGVQTTVALGAPTTIALDVPLSWSSGFPYFFVTASLNTVQTDESGAAKNAFRVGAAAGAIRTNDGDIGTAVVASDDDRVTIDVVASRIAFATLPDDLAATNGDVVNGQVFATQPVAEARDAYGNVDVEHSGTATLAVQTGDVSLSGTLAASWSEGRATFSGLSLTGTGDGGNFSLRASDGALTAATSSTLTNDVVASRITFTVSPVDPAAVNGDVVNGEAFATQPVLEARDDLGLRDLHAGGTVALSASSGEVTLGGTATKSWVSGRADFAGSGLKMTAGTDGETSRLVAQSGALTGQSAVLVVDVVADRIAFQTAPADAGAVSGNVMNGRVFSTQPVLEARDGLGVRDVDYGTGSASLSVSSGDVSLSGTTTRSWSSGRATFSGLSVTGAADGETFALQAGDGSLLSTTTESLVLDAVADRIAFSTSPADTGATNGDVVNGRGFSTQPILEARDSLGVRDVD
;
A
#
# COMPACT_ATOMS: atom_id res chain seq x y z
N MET A 1 -3.82 47.46 35.26
CA MET A 1 -4.92 47.74 36.21
C MET A 1 -4.43 48.77 37.23
N THR A 2 -5.22 49.79 37.55
CA THR A 2 -4.91 50.73 38.65
C THR A 2 -5.05 50.01 39.99
N VAL A 3 -3.98 50.00 40.78
CA VAL A 3 -3.91 49.30 42.07
C VAL A 3 -3.85 50.27 43.25
N TYR A 4 -3.47 51.53 43.00
CA TYR A 4 -3.42 52.60 44.00
C TYR A 4 -3.59 53.95 43.32
N SER A 5 -4.30 54.88 43.95
CA SER A 5 -4.39 56.28 43.51
C SER A 5 -4.30 57.24 44.69
N VAL A 6 -3.69 58.39 44.47
CA VAL A 6 -3.66 59.47 45.45
C VAL A 6 -3.68 60.82 44.74
N GLN A 7 -4.46 61.76 45.29
CA GLN A 7 -4.44 63.15 44.86
C GLN A 7 -3.52 63.96 45.76
N LEU A 8 -2.65 64.79 45.18
CA LEU A 8 -1.70 65.58 45.95
C LEU A 8 -1.90 67.09 45.75
N ILE A 9 -1.83 67.80 46.88
CA ILE A 9 -1.87 69.25 46.97
C ILE A 9 -0.44 69.70 47.27
N ASN A 10 0.15 70.47 46.36
CA ASN A 10 1.52 70.97 46.50
C ASN A 10 1.51 72.43 46.94
N ASP A 11 2.48 72.81 47.78
CA ASP A 11 2.72 74.16 48.25
C ASP A 11 3.45 75.04 47.22
N GLY A 12 3.83 74.47 46.07
CA GLY A 12 4.56 75.13 44.99
C GLY A 12 6.08 75.12 45.15
N THR A 13 6.60 74.51 46.22
CA THR A 13 8.04 74.41 46.51
C THR A 13 8.50 72.96 46.72
N SER A 14 7.61 72.07 47.13
CA SER A 14 7.89 70.65 47.31
C SER A 14 7.92 69.91 45.97
N PHE A 15 8.74 68.87 45.87
CA PHE A 15 8.79 67.93 44.75
C PHE A 15 8.54 66.51 45.27
N ILE A 16 7.72 65.75 44.54
CA ILE A 16 7.55 64.31 44.79
C ILE A 16 8.70 63.55 44.12
N GLU A 17 9.28 62.60 44.86
CA GLU A 17 10.42 61.80 44.41
C GLU A 17 10.07 60.32 44.20
N ALA A 18 9.15 59.77 45.00
CA ALA A 18 8.75 58.36 44.90
C ALA A 18 7.42 58.07 45.58
N ILE A 19 6.77 56.97 45.17
CA ILE A 19 5.64 56.37 45.89
C ILE A 19 6.01 54.94 46.27
N THR A 20 5.76 54.56 47.53
CA THR A 20 6.02 53.21 48.06
C THR A 20 4.72 52.51 48.40
N ILE A 21 4.46 51.36 47.77
CA ILE A 21 3.32 50.50 48.08
C ILE A 21 3.79 49.10 48.46
N THR A 22 2.97 48.37 49.20
CA THR A 22 3.17 46.95 49.49
C THR A 22 2.07 46.17 48.81
N ILE A 23 2.44 45.17 48.01
CA ILE A 23 1.50 44.19 47.48
C ILE A 23 1.69 42.90 48.26
N SER A 24 0.60 42.35 48.76
CA SER A 24 0.61 41.12 49.57
C SER A 24 -0.47 40.16 49.08
N ASP A 25 -0.29 38.87 49.31
CA ASP A 25 -1.39 37.90 49.17
C ASP A 25 -2.50 38.19 50.20
N LEU A 26 -3.67 37.58 50.00
CA LEU A 26 -4.75 37.59 50.98
C LEU A 26 -4.37 36.84 52.26
N SER A 27 -5.17 36.98 53.32
CA SER A 27 -4.93 36.24 54.57
C SER A 27 -5.07 34.73 54.40
N VAL A 28 -5.93 34.31 53.48
CA VAL A 28 -5.99 32.96 52.92
C VAL A 28 -5.23 32.99 51.60
N PRO A 29 -4.09 32.29 51.48
CA PRO A 29 -3.25 32.39 50.28
C PRO A 29 -4.02 32.07 48.99
N THR A 30 -3.86 32.91 47.97
CA THR A 30 -4.53 32.78 46.66
C THR A 30 -3.61 32.18 45.59
N GLY A 31 -2.32 32.03 45.89
CA GLY A 31 -1.33 31.48 44.94
C GLY A 31 -0.53 32.54 44.18
N ILE A 32 -0.76 33.84 44.42
CA ILE A 32 0.07 34.90 43.84
C ILE A 32 1.51 34.82 44.38
N GLY A 33 2.50 34.85 43.47
CA GLY A 33 3.92 34.74 43.77
C GLY A 33 4.72 35.98 43.36
N ASN A 34 6.00 36.04 43.77
CA ASN A 34 6.91 37.15 43.42
C ASN A 34 7.12 37.33 41.91
N THR A 35 6.76 36.34 41.10
CA THR A 35 6.84 36.40 39.64
C THR A 35 5.52 36.81 38.99
N SER A 36 4.42 36.93 39.73
CA SER A 36 3.09 37.23 39.16
C SER A 36 2.97 38.66 38.65
N ILE A 37 3.76 39.60 39.18
CA ILE A 37 3.78 41.01 38.81
C ILE A 37 5.09 41.30 38.06
N ASP A 38 4.98 41.70 36.79
CA ASP A 38 6.13 42.08 35.95
C ASP A 38 6.71 43.43 36.40
N ARG A 39 5.84 44.42 36.59
CA ARG A 39 6.23 45.76 37.01
C ARG A 39 5.09 46.54 37.65
N LEU A 40 5.48 47.57 38.40
CA LEU A 40 4.62 48.67 38.78
C LEU A 40 4.97 49.90 37.96
N GLN A 41 3.96 50.63 37.53
CA GLN A 41 4.11 51.86 36.75
C GLN A 41 3.36 52.98 37.44
N LEU A 42 4.02 54.11 37.63
CA LEU A 42 3.47 55.31 38.22
C LEU A 42 3.13 56.31 37.12
N TYR A 43 1.88 56.74 37.07
CA TYR A 43 1.37 57.74 36.14
C TYR A 43 0.92 58.99 36.90
N MET A 44 1.02 60.14 36.24
CA MET A 44 0.47 61.42 36.69
C MET A 44 -0.67 61.83 35.76
N SER A 45 -1.79 62.25 36.36
CA SER A 45 -3.01 62.68 35.68
C SER A 45 -3.49 64.04 36.19
N ASN A 46 -4.26 64.75 35.37
CA ASN A 46 -4.94 65.98 35.78
C ASN A 46 -6.34 65.73 36.36
N ASP A 47 -6.86 64.51 36.28
CA ASP A 47 -8.16 64.17 36.82
C ASP A 47 -8.18 62.82 37.57
N ALA A 48 -9.33 62.48 38.15
CA ALA A 48 -9.49 61.33 39.02
C ALA A 48 -9.65 59.99 38.27
N SER A 49 -9.64 60.02 36.94
CA SER A 49 -9.79 58.86 36.08
C SER A 49 -8.42 58.44 35.55
N PHE A 50 -8.18 57.13 35.48
CA PHE A 50 -7.01 56.62 34.77
C PHE A 50 -7.40 56.35 33.31
N ASP A 51 -6.82 57.11 32.38
CA ASP A 51 -6.97 56.93 30.94
C ASP A 51 -5.60 56.79 30.25
N ALA A 52 -5.38 55.63 29.63
CA ALA A 52 -4.06 55.29 29.07
C ALA A 52 -3.59 56.20 27.92
N GLY A 53 -4.40 57.17 27.48
CA GLY A 53 -4.11 58.10 26.40
C GLY A 53 -3.81 59.55 26.83
N GLU A 54 -4.27 60.01 28.01
CA GLU A 54 -4.02 61.37 28.50
C GLU A 54 -3.08 61.40 29.74
N ASP A 55 -2.94 60.26 30.44
CA ASP A 55 -2.06 60.11 31.58
C ASP A 55 -0.58 59.93 31.21
N SER A 56 0.30 60.65 31.92
CA SER A 56 1.75 60.63 31.68
C SER A 56 2.45 59.63 32.57
N LEU A 57 3.20 58.68 31.99
CA LEU A 57 4.08 57.78 32.76
C LEU A 57 5.25 58.57 33.35
N VAL A 58 5.46 58.46 34.66
CA VAL A 58 6.49 59.22 35.41
C VAL A 58 7.44 58.35 36.23
N GLY A 59 7.24 57.03 36.27
CA GLY A 59 8.19 56.10 36.92
C GLY A 59 7.81 54.63 36.72
N VAL A 60 8.80 53.74 36.76
CA VAL A 60 8.62 52.29 36.61
C VAL A 60 9.50 51.53 37.61
N GLN A 61 8.93 50.48 38.21
CA GLN A 61 9.65 49.55 39.08
C GLN A 61 9.41 48.11 38.62
N THR A 62 10.46 47.42 38.19
CA THR A 62 10.39 46.04 37.66
C THR A 62 10.70 44.97 38.71
N THR A 63 11.13 45.37 39.91
CA THR A 63 11.33 44.42 41.02
C THR A 63 10.24 44.62 42.05
N VAL A 64 9.31 43.66 42.09
CA VAL A 64 8.17 43.66 43.03
C VAL A 64 8.29 42.43 43.93
N ALA A 65 8.45 42.65 45.23
CA ALA A 65 8.51 41.57 46.21
C ALA A 65 7.21 41.54 47.02
N LEU A 66 6.50 40.42 47.00
CA LEU A 66 5.25 40.28 47.75
C LEU A 66 5.51 40.35 49.26
N GLY A 67 4.62 41.03 49.97
CA GLY A 67 4.71 41.28 51.41
C GLY A 67 5.74 42.33 51.81
N ALA A 68 6.54 42.85 50.88
CA ALA A 68 7.57 43.86 51.15
C ALA A 68 7.25 45.22 50.48
N PRO A 69 7.65 46.34 51.10
CA PRO A 69 7.49 47.65 50.49
C PRO A 69 8.27 47.74 49.17
N THR A 70 7.58 48.18 48.13
CA THR A 70 8.12 48.39 46.79
C THR A 70 8.04 49.88 46.46
N THR A 71 9.20 50.53 46.34
CA THR A 71 9.29 51.96 46.00
C THR A 71 9.41 52.14 44.49
N ILE A 72 8.52 52.96 43.92
CA ILE A 72 8.54 53.41 42.54
C ILE A 72 9.06 54.84 42.54
N ALA A 73 10.32 55.02 42.15
CA ALA A 73 10.92 56.35 42.00
C ALA A 73 10.35 57.03 40.75
N LEU A 74 10.18 58.35 40.82
CA LEU A 74 9.91 59.14 39.64
C LEU A 74 11.19 59.26 38.81
N ASP A 75 11.06 59.21 37.48
CA ASP A 75 12.18 59.36 36.54
C ASP A 75 12.87 60.72 36.71
N VAL A 76 12.08 61.75 37.06
CA VAL A 76 12.54 63.09 37.44
C VAL A 76 11.63 63.59 38.58
N PRO A 77 12.17 64.21 39.65
CA PRO A 77 11.34 64.83 40.68
C PRO A 77 10.37 65.86 40.09
N LEU A 78 9.10 65.80 40.50
CA LEU A 78 8.04 66.66 39.94
C LEU A 78 7.49 67.63 40.99
N SER A 79 7.34 68.89 40.59
CA SER A 79 6.56 69.90 41.33
C SER A 79 5.59 70.58 40.37
N TRP A 80 4.51 71.11 40.92
CA TRP A 80 3.45 71.77 40.17
C TRP A 80 2.96 73.00 40.92
N SER A 81 2.74 74.10 40.18
CA SER A 81 2.33 75.39 40.74
C SER A 81 0.83 75.65 40.65
N SER A 82 0.08 74.85 39.88
CA SER A 82 -1.37 74.97 39.73
C SER A 82 -1.99 73.64 39.30
N GLY A 83 -3.08 73.23 39.95
CA GLY A 83 -3.73 71.94 39.74
C GLY A 83 -3.38 70.93 40.85
N PHE A 84 -4.27 69.97 41.10
CA PHE A 84 -4.05 68.89 42.06
C PHE A 84 -3.97 67.58 41.28
N PRO A 85 -2.77 67.20 40.80
CA PRO A 85 -2.63 66.01 39.98
C PRO A 85 -2.93 64.76 40.80
N TYR A 86 -3.43 63.76 40.10
CA TYR A 86 -3.59 62.42 40.61
C TYR A 86 -2.39 61.59 40.21
N PHE A 87 -1.91 60.77 41.15
CA PHE A 87 -0.87 59.79 40.92
C PHE A 87 -1.50 58.40 40.95
N PHE A 88 -1.37 57.66 39.85
CA PHE A 88 -1.90 56.31 39.71
C PHE A 88 -0.75 55.31 39.64
N VAL A 89 -0.76 54.32 40.53
CA VAL A 89 0.07 53.14 40.37
C VAL A 89 -0.74 52.07 39.68
N THR A 90 -0.19 51.53 38.60
CA THR A 90 -0.72 50.35 37.92
C THR A 90 0.23 49.18 38.06
N ALA A 91 -0.33 47.97 38.11
CA ALA A 91 0.45 46.74 38.03
C ALA A 91 0.29 46.11 36.63
N SER A 92 1.41 45.68 36.05
CA SER A 92 1.46 44.77 34.90
C SER A 92 1.75 43.37 35.41
N LEU A 93 1.00 42.38 34.95
CA LEU A 93 1.15 40.98 35.35
C LEU A 93 2.05 40.25 34.35
N ASN A 94 2.86 39.29 34.83
CA ASN A 94 3.87 38.58 34.02
C ASN A 94 3.35 37.25 33.43
N THR A 95 2.35 36.63 34.03
CA THR A 95 2.03 35.21 33.76
C THR A 95 0.62 34.95 33.30
N VAL A 96 0.49 33.84 32.56
CA VAL A 96 -0.69 32.99 32.51
C VAL A 96 -1.18 32.78 33.94
N GLN A 97 -2.35 33.33 34.27
CA GLN A 97 -3.01 33.05 35.53
C GLN A 97 -3.79 31.75 35.33
N THR A 98 -3.43 30.71 36.07
CA THR A 98 -4.23 29.49 36.21
C THR A 98 -4.64 29.39 37.67
N ASP A 99 -5.89 29.08 37.94
CA ASP A 99 -6.41 28.79 39.27
C ASP A 99 -6.43 27.24 39.48
N GLU A 100 -6.25 26.81 40.73
CA GLU A 100 -6.36 25.41 41.14
C GLU A 100 -7.43 25.33 42.25
N SER A 101 -8.64 24.93 41.87
CA SER A 101 -9.67 24.36 42.77
C SER A 101 -10.72 25.26 43.45
N GLY A 102 -11.09 26.42 42.90
CA GLY A 102 -12.45 26.95 43.09
C GLY A 102 -12.83 27.54 44.46
N ALA A 103 -11.91 28.20 45.18
CA ALA A 103 -12.25 29.10 46.30
C ALA A 103 -11.33 30.33 46.36
N ALA A 104 -11.94 31.53 46.31
CA ALA A 104 -11.35 32.87 46.39
C ALA A 104 -10.06 33.11 45.55
N LYS A 105 -10.27 33.18 44.23
CA LYS A 105 -9.58 33.94 43.15
C LYS A 105 -8.19 34.53 43.45
N ASN A 106 -7.25 34.37 42.50
CA ASN A 106 -5.97 35.08 42.38
C ASN A 106 -6.13 36.57 42.71
N ALA A 107 -5.90 36.93 43.96
CA ALA A 107 -6.21 38.25 44.47
C ALA A 107 -5.10 38.69 45.41
N PHE A 108 -4.86 39.99 45.42
CA PHE A 108 -3.83 40.56 46.27
C PHE A 108 -4.37 41.80 46.94
N ARG A 109 -3.83 42.10 48.11
CA ARG A 109 -4.11 43.33 48.81
C ARG A 109 -3.07 44.37 48.44
N VAL A 110 -3.47 45.63 48.43
CA VAL A 110 -2.57 46.76 48.24
C VAL A 110 -2.59 47.60 49.50
N GLY A 111 -1.40 47.90 50.04
CA GLY A 111 -1.24 48.77 51.19
C GLY A 111 -0.16 49.83 50.95
N ALA A 112 -0.17 50.85 51.79
CA ALA A 112 0.82 51.91 51.82
C ALA A 112 1.11 52.26 53.28
N ALA A 113 2.37 52.30 53.71
CA ALA A 113 2.70 52.72 55.06
C ALA A 113 2.46 54.24 55.24
N ALA A 114 2.41 54.72 56.49
CA ALA A 114 2.50 56.16 56.72
C ALA A 114 3.83 56.69 56.17
N GLY A 115 3.81 57.82 55.46
CA GLY A 115 4.99 58.32 54.74
C GLY A 115 5.26 57.60 53.42
N ALA A 116 4.28 56.90 52.83
CA ALA A 116 4.48 56.20 51.56
C ALA A 116 4.89 57.11 50.38
N ILE A 117 4.63 58.42 50.49
CA ILE A 117 4.89 59.40 49.43
C ILE A 117 6.13 60.18 49.82
N ARG A 118 7.23 59.96 49.09
CA ARG A 118 8.51 60.63 49.35
C ARG A 118 8.54 62.00 48.70
N THR A 119 8.92 62.99 49.49
CA THR A 119 9.18 64.36 49.02
C THR A 119 10.52 64.87 49.55
N ASN A 120 11.03 65.95 48.95
CA ASN A 120 12.25 66.61 49.42
C ASN A 120 12.12 67.23 50.82
N ASP A 121 10.90 67.49 51.30
CA ASP A 121 10.63 68.15 52.59
C ASP A 121 10.08 67.18 53.65
N GLY A 122 10.17 65.88 53.37
CA GLY A 122 9.77 64.79 54.26
C GLY A 122 8.71 63.87 53.65
N ASP A 123 8.71 62.61 54.08
CA ASP A 123 7.76 61.61 53.63
C ASP A 123 6.35 61.93 54.18
N ILE A 124 5.33 61.92 53.32
CA ILE A 124 3.94 62.27 53.63
C ILE A 124 2.96 61.13 53.32
N GLY A 125 1.71 61.29 53.75
CA GLY A 125 0.63 60.33 53.53
C GLY A 125 0.30 59.50 54.77
N THR A 126 -0.99 59.20 54.95
CA THR A 126 -1.49 58.33 56.02
C THR A 126 -1.40 56.85 55.61
N ALA A 127 -1.19 55.97 56.59
CA ALA A 127 -1.14 54.53 56.32
C ALA A 127 -2.48 54.02 55.74
N VAL A 128 -2.40 53.27 54.65
CA VAL A 128 -3.43 52.39 54.11
C VAL A 128 -3.03 50.96 54.47
N VAL A 129 -3.69 50.37 55.45
CA VAL A 129 -3.39 49.01 55.91
C VAL A 129 -4.04 48.03 54.94
N ALA A 130 -3.24 47.17 54.31
CA ALA A 130 -3.74 46.17 53.37
C ALA A 130 -4.72 45.20 54.06
N SER A 131 -6.04 45.38 53.86
CA SER A 131 -7.10 44.47 54.31
C SER A 131 -7.54 43.49 53.20
N ASP A 132 -8.23 42.37 53.54
CA ASP A 132 -8.85 41.48 52.53
C ASP A 132 -9.97 42.22 51.81
N ASP A 133 -10.55 43.22 52.48
CA ASP A 133 -11.56 44.12 51.94
C ASP A 133 -10.98 45.04 50.86
N ASP A 134 -9.66 45.30 50.87
CA ASP A 134 -8.94 46.14 49.89
C ASP A 134 -8.31 45.31 48.75
N ARG A 135 -8.89 44.13 48.47
CA ARG A 135 -8.33 43.21 47.49
C ARG A 135 -8.58 43.65 46.05
N VAL A 136 -7.57 43.44 45.23
CA VAL A 136 -7.64 43.38 43.78
C VAL A 136 -7.81 41.93 43.37
N THR A 137 -8.88 41.63 42.63
CA THR A 137 -9.13 40.30 42.08
C THR A 137 -8.69 40.25 40.62
N ILE A 138 -7.90 39.22 40.28
CA ILE A 138 -7.53 38.89 38.91
C ILE A 138 -8.50 37.80 38.43
N ASP A 139 -9.28 38.12 37.41
CA ASP A 139 -10.27 37.22 36.81
C ASP A 139 -9.82 36.90 35.38
N VAL A 140 -9.68 35.62 35.06
CA VAL A 140 -9.48 35.18 33.68
C VAL A 140 -10.84 34.80 33.15
N VAL A 141 -11.35 35.57 32.19
CA VAL A 141 -12.60 35.25 31.52
C VAL A 141 -12.27 34.80 30.11
N ALA A 142 -12.54 33.54 29.80
CA ALA A 142 -12.34 33.03 28.45
C ALA A 142 -13.19 33.82 27.45
N SER A 143 -12.59 34.08 26.28
CA SER A 143 -13.27 34.71 25.13
C SER A 143 -13.14 33.86 23.86
N ARG A 144 -12.28 32.85 23.88
CA ARG A 144 -12.00 31.98 22.74
C ARG A 144 -11.58 30.59 23.19
N ILE A 145 -11.73 29.63 22.29
CA ILE A 145 -11.11 28.32 22.41
C ILE A 145 -9.76 28.35 21.69
N ALA A 146 -8.80 27.55 22.15
CA ALA A 146 -7.57 27.22 21.43
C ALA A 146 -7.29 25.72 21.52
N PHE A 147 -6.63 25.14 20.52
CA PHE A 147 -6.13 23.75 20.63
C PHE A 147 -4.80 23.76 21.37
N ALA A 148 -4.70 22.94 22.42
CA ALA A 148 -3.47 22.68 23.16
C ALA A 148 -2.66 21.54 22.52
N THR A 149 -3.37 20.49 22.13
CA THR A 149 -2.86 19.38 21.34
C THR A 149 -3.80 19.14 20.17
N LEU A 150 -3.22 18.71 19.06
CA LEU A 150 -3.94 18.22 17.89
C LEU A 150 -3.81 16.70 17.81
N PRO A 151 -4.67 16.03 17.02
CA PRO A 151 -4.50 14.61 16.74
C PRO A 151 -3.15 14.34 16.10
N ASP A 152 -2.51 13.25 16.51
CA ASP A 152 -1.25 12.77 15.94
C ASP A 152 -1.14 11.25 16.13
N ASP A 153 -0.66 10.55 15.11
CA ASP A 153 -0.39 9.11 15.11
C ASP A 153 1.06 8.82 14.70
N LEU A 154 1.81 8.16 15.58
CA LEU A 154 3.19 7.75 15.29
C LEU A 154 3.32 6.78 14.11
N ALA A 155 2.24 6.09 13.75
CA ALA A 155 2.19 5.17 12.62
C ALA A 155 1.93 5.87 11.28
N ALA A 156 1.52 7.14 11.29
CA ALA A 156 1.37 7.92 10.07
C ALA A 156 2.76 8.18 9.47
N THR A 157 2.94 7.78 8.22
CA THR A 157 4.17 7.94 7.45
C THR A 157 4.13 9.14 6.52
N ASN A 158 2.93 9.62 6.16
CA ASN A 158 2.74 10.74 5.23
C ASN A 158 1.62 11.72 5.65
N GLY A 159 1.09 11.61 6.87
CA GLY A 159 0.03 12.47 7.39
C GLY A 159 0.13 12.66 8.89
N ASP A 160 -0.92 13.22 9.49
CA ASP A 160 -0.99 13.45 10.93
C ASP A 160 -1.67 12.29 11.65
N VAL A 161 -2.62 11.60 11.00
CA VAL A 161 -3.44 10.54 11.62
C VAL A 161 -3.71 9.41 10.63
N VAL A 162 -3.82 8.18 11.14
CA VAL A 162 -4.04 6.99 10.30
C VAL A 162 -5.54 6.70 10.18
N ASN A 163 -6.00 6.56 8.93
CA ASN A 163 -7.38 6.26 8.60
C ASN A 163 -7.90 5.02 9.33
N GLY A 164 -9.05 5.15 9.99
CA GLY A 164 -9.70 4.07 10.71
C GLY A 164 -9.03 3.68 12.03
N GLN A 165 -7.92 4.32 12.42
CA GLN A 165 -7.27 4.10 13.71
C GLN A 165 -7.63 5.17 14.73
N VAL A 166 -7.62 4.77 16.01
CA VAL A 166 -7.79 5.70 17.13
C VAL A 166 -6.52 6.53 17.26
N PHE A 167 -6.67 7.85 17.34
CA PHE A 167 -5.53 8.76 17.45
C PHE A 167 -4.70 8.44 18.70
N ALA A 168 -3.39 8.32 18.53
CA ALA A 168 -2.45 8.08 19.61
C ALA A 168 -2.38 9.31 20.54
N THR A 169 -2.32 10.50 19.95
CA THR A 169 -2.50 11.78 20.64
C THR A 169 -3.92 12.27 20.41
N GLN A 170 -4.66 12.51 21.50
CA GLN A 170 -6.02 13.05 21.41
C GLN A 170 -5.99 14.59 21.44
N PRO A 171 -6.90 15.26 20.73
CA PRO A 171 -6.98 16.71 20.77
C PRO A 171 -7.48 17.19 22.15
N VAL A 172 -6.91 18.30 22.59
CA VAL A 172 -7.31 19.00 23.82
C VAL A 172 -7.63 20.43 23.46
N ALA A 173 -8.84 20.87 23.79
CA ALA A 173 -9.22 22.27 23.70
C ALA A 173 -8.94 22.97 25.04
N GLU A 174 -8.58 24.26 24.98
CA GLU A 174 -8.40 25.15 26.12
C GLU A 174 -9.32 26.37 25.99
N ALA A 175 -9.99 26.73 27.07
CA ALA A 175 -10.73 27.98 27.18
C ALA A 175 -9.74 29.10 27.52
N ARG A 176 -9.55 30.06 26.60
CA ARG A 176 -8.55 31.13 26.75
C ARG A 176 -9.15 32.52 26.66
N ASP A 177 -8.54 33.47 27.34
CA ASP A 177 -8.81 34.89 27.15
C ASP A 177 -8.11 35.46 25.89
N ALA A 178 -8.26 36.77 25.67
CA ALA A 178 -7.65 37.48 24.54
C ALA A 178 -6.11 37.54 24.62
N TYR A 179 -5.54 37.36 25.82
CA TYR A 179 -4.11 37.43 26.10
C TYR A 179 -3.44 36.04 26.13
N GLY A 180 -4.24 34.97 26.03
CA GLY A 180 -3.77 33.59 25.96
C GLY A 180 -3.74 32.85 27.30
N ASN A 181 -4.31 33.44 28.36
CA ASN A 181 -4.44 32.82 29.68
C ASN A 181 -5.58 31.78 29.67
N VAL A 182 -5.45 30.69 30.43
CA VAL A 182 -6.47 29.63 30.50
C VAL A 182 -7.45 29.94 31.63
N ASP A 183 -8.74 29.97 31.32
CA ASP A 183 -9.85 30.11 32.27
C ASP A 183 -10.16 28.72 32.84
N VAL A 184 -9.67 28.45 34.04
CA VAL A 184 -9.73 27.11 34.65
C VAL A 184 -11.09 26.81 35.27
N GLU A 185 -11.85 27.84 35.61
CA GLU A 185 -13.21 27.77 36.14
C GLU A 185 -14.27 27.65 35.03
N HIS A 186 -13.87 27.83 33.76
CA HIS A 186 -14.74 27.60 32.63
C HIS A 186 -15.34 26.19 32.68
N SER A 187 -16.65 26.12 32.51
CA SER A 187 -17.43 24.90 32.71
C SER A 187 -18.40 24.67 31.56
N GLY A 188 -19.03 23.50 31.54
CA GLY A 188 -19.91 23.07 30.46
C GLY A 188 -19.22 22.04 29.56
N THR A 189 -19.52 22.08 28.26
CA THR A 189 -19.09 21.03 27.33
C THR A 189 -18.57 21.64 26.04
N ALA A 190 -17.34 21.27 25.67
CA ALA A 190 -16.80 21.51 24.35
C ALA A 190 -17.25 20.39 23.41
N THR A 191 -17.61 20.75 22.19
CA THR A 191 -17.89 19.83 21.09
C THR A 191 -16.82 19.96 20.02
N LEU A 192 -16.42 18.85 19.44
CA LEU A 192 -15.46 18.76 18.34
C LEU A 192 -16.18 18.27 17.09
N ALA A 193 -15.95 18.95 15.98
CA ALA A 193 -16.52 18.60 14.69
C ALA A 193 -15.48 18.75 13.57
N VAL A 194 -15.74 18.09 12.44
CA VAL A 194 -15.01 18.34 11.21
C VAL A 194 -15.45 19.70 10.66
N GLN A 195 -14.48 20.59 10.43
CA GLN A 195 -14.72 21.93 9.87
C GLN A 195 -14.57 21.95 8.36
N THR A 196 -13.54 21.26 7.85
CA THR A 196 -13.28 21.08 6.42
C THR A 196 -12.75 19.68 6.16
N GLY A 197 -12.83 19.23 4.90
CA GLY A 197 -12.44 17.89 4.48
C GLY A 197 -13.61 16.93 4.41
N ASP A 198 -13.44 15.87 3.62
CA ASP A 198 -14.42 14.79 3.45
C ASP A 198 -14.03 13.61 4.34
N VAL A 199 -14.14 13.83 5.65
CA VAL A 199 -13.81 12.85 6.69
C VAL A 199 -14.95 12.78 7.71
N SER A 200 -15.10 11.64 8.34
CA SER A 200 -16.01 11.42 9.46
C SER A 200 -15.22 11.14 10.73
N LEU A 201 -15.52 11.85 11.81
CA LEU A 201 -14.95 11.56 13.13
C LEU A 201 -15.87 10.61 13.90
N SER A 202 -15.27 9.72 14.68
CA SER A 202 -15.96 8.88 15.65
C SER A 202 -15.30 8.99 17.03
N GLY A 203 -15.90 8.40 18.07
CA GLY A 203 -15.42 8.50 19.45
C GLY A 203 -16.16 9.56 20.29
N THR A 204 -15.52 10.05 21.35
CA THR A 204 -16.11 11.05 22.25
C THR A 204 -15.92 12.47 21.70
N LEU A 205 -16.87 12.94 20.89
CA LEU A 205 -16.87 14.28 20.28
C LEU A 205 -17.33 15.41 21.22
N ALA A 206 -17.74 15.08 22.43
CA ALA A 206 -18.16 16.05 23.45
C ALA A 206 -17.37 15.78 24.74
N ALA A 207 -16.63 16.78 25.20
CA ALA A 207 -15.79 16.71 26.38
C ALA A 207 -16.18 17.80 27.37
N SER A 208 -16.31 17.44 28.64
CA SER A 208 -16.54 18.42 29.70
C SER A 208 -15.28 19.25 29.92
N TRP A 209 -15.46 20.54 30.19
CA TRP A 209 -14.37 21.39 30.65
C TRP A 209 -13.97 21.00 32.08
N SER A 210 -12.67 20.85 32.31
CA SER A 210 -12.06 20.63 33.61
C SER A 210 -10.74 21.39 33.64
N GLU A 211 -10.54 22.29 34.61
CA GLU A 211 -9.35 23.15 34.68
C GLU A 211 -9.11 23.89 33.36
N GLY A 212 -10.19 24.37 32.73
CA GLY A 212 -10.13 25.11 31.47
C GLY A 212 -9.72 24.29 30.27
N ARG A 213 -9.66 22.95 30.41
CA ARG A 213 -9.29 22.00 29.37
C ARG A 213 -10.43 21.03 29.09
N ALA A 214 -10.71 20.81 27.82
CA ALA A 214 -11.63 19.78 27.36
C ALA A 214 -10.83 18.74 26.56
N THR A 215 -10.62 17.58 27.16
CA THR A 215 -9.88 16.46 26.58
C THR A 215 -10.84 15.52 25.86
N PHE A 216 -10.72 15.45 24.53
CA PHE A 216 -11.47 14.47 23.76
C PHE A 216 -10.77 13.11 23.86
N SER A 217 -11.51 12.01 23.67
CA SER A 217 -10.97 10.67 23.91
C SER A 217 -11.52 9.64 22.94
N GLY A 218 -10.70 8.65 22.59
CA GLY A 218 -11.09 7.56 21.71
C GLY A 218 -11.49 8.03 20.32
N LEU A 219 -11.03 9.22 19.91
CA LEU A 219 -11.31 9.73 18.59
C LEU A 219 -10.56 8.93 17.53
N SER A 220 -11.25 8.66 16.44
CA SER A 220 -10.70 8.15 15.19
C SER A 220 -11.36 8.87 14.03
N LEU A 221 -10.77 8.74 12.84
CA LEU A 221 -11.33 9.28 11.61
C LEU A 221 -11.58 8.17 10.58
N THR A 222 -12.52 8.40 9.69
CA THR A 222 -12.65 7.66 8.43
C THR A 222 -12.73 8.66 7.28
N GLY A 223 -11.74 8.65 6.41
CA GLY A 223 -11.65 9.47 5.21
C GLY A 223 -11.93 8.66 3.94
N THR A 224 -11.94 9.36 2.80
CA THR A 224 -12.23 8.78 1.49
C THR A 224 -10.97 8.48 0.65
N GLY A 225 -9.79 8.90 1.11
CA GLY A 225 -8.53 8.65 0.42
C GLY A 225 -7.30 9.10 1.21
N ASP A 226 -6.13 8.68 0.72
CA ASP A 226 -4.82 9.02 1.27
C ASP A 226 -4.40 10.46 0.96
N GLY A 227 -3.72 11.11 1.89
CA GLY A 227 -3.29 12.51 1.78
C GLY A 227 -4.44 13.53 1.82
N GLY A 228 -5.63 13.12 2.29
CA GLY A 228 -6.80 13.99 2.37
C GLY A 228 -6.65 15.04 3.47
N ASN A 229 -6.71 16.32 3.11
CA ASN A 229 -6.64 17.42 4.07
C ASN A 229 -7.99 17.65 4.77
N PHE A 230 -7.94 17.86 6.09
CA PHE A 230 -9.10 18.21 6.91
C PHE A 230 -8.72 19.21 8.00
N SER A 231 -9.73 19.77 8.68
CA SER A 231 -9.52 20.54 9.89
C SER A 231 -10.64 20.31 10.89
N LEU A 232 -10.32 20.51 12.16
CA LEU A 232 -11.23 20.32 13.28
C LEU A 232 -11.69 21.66 13.81
N ARG A 233 -12.95 21.74 14.24
CA ARG A 233 -13.48 22.88 14.97
C ARG A 233 -13.94 22.47 16.35
N ALA A 234 -13.43 23.16 17.35
CA ALA A 234 -13.88 23.06 18.73
C ALA A 234 -14.81 24.24 19.05
N SER A 235 -15.97 23.95 19.63
CA SER A 235 -16.98 24.95 19.99
C SER A 235 -17.75 24.54 21.24
N ASP A 236 -18.14 25.49 22.08
CA ASP A 236 -19.00 25.27 23.26
C ASP A 236 -20.28 26.13 23.25
N GLY A 237 -20.44 26.97 22.22
CA GLY A 237 -21.57 27.87 22.04
C GLY A 237 -21.44 29.23 22.75
N ALA A 238 -20.50 29.38 23.68
CA ALA A 238 -20.28 30.62 24.44
C ALA A 238 -19.00 31.36 24.00
N LEU A 239 -17.94 30.62 23.70
CA LEU A 239 -16.64 31.14 23.32
C LEU A 239 -16.48 31.23 21.80
N THR A 240 -15.56 32.10 21.35
CA THR A 240 -15.13 32.10 19.95
C THR A 240 -14.50 30.75 19.61
N ALA A 241 -15.10 30.01 18.69
CA ALA A 241 -14.66 28.66 18.33
C ALA A 241 -13.23 28.65 17.75
N ALA A 242 -12.48 27.57 18.03
CA ALA A 242 -11.17 27.33 17.44
C ALA A 242 -11.28 26.48 16.19
N THR A 243 -10.47 26.76 15.18
CA THR A 243 -10.20 25.83 14.07
C THR A 243 -8.75 25.38 14.16
N SER A 244 -8.49 24.08 13.99
CA SER A 244 -7.13 23.55 13.97
C SER A 244 -6.34 24.07 12.77
N SER A 245 -5.02 23.86 12.78
CA SER A 245 -4.28 23.83 11.52
C SER A 245 -4.83 22.73 10.59
N THR A 246 -4.44 22.78 9.32
CA THR A 246 -4.69 21.67 8.40
C THR A 246 -4.03 20.40 8.94
N LEU A 247 -4.82 19.34 8.96
CA LEU A 247 -4.41 17.98 9.29
C LEU A 247 -4.57 17.10 8.04
N THR A 248 -3.86 16.00 7.99
CA THR A 248 -3.78 15.11 6.83
C THR A 248 -4.10 13.69 7.25
N ASN A 249 -5.02 13.06 6.52
CA ASN A 249 -5.37 11.65 6.66
C ASN A 249 -4.36 10.77 5.90
N ASP A 250 -3.71 9.85 6.60
CA ASP A 250 -2.82 8.83 6.03
C ASP A 250 -3.56 7.49 5.92
N VAL A 251 -3.51 6.87 4.74
CA VAL A 251 -3.92 5.48 4.53
C VAL A 251 -2.69 4.59 4.54
N VAL A 252 -2.56 3.78 5.59
CA VAL A 252 -1.47 2.80 5.70
C VAL A 252 -1.91 1.45 5.14
N ALA A 253 -1.21 0.95 4.12
CA ALA A 253 -1.53 -0.35 3.53
C ALA A 253 -1.36 -1.52 4.52
N SER A 254 -2.29 -2.47 4.48
CA SER A 254 -2.26 -3.73 5.24
C SER A 254 -2.20 -4.96 4.32
N ARG A 255 -2.50 -4.81 3.04
CA ARG A 255 -2.57 -5.90 2.05
C ARG A 255 -2.21 -5.45 0.64
N ILE A 256 -1.95 -6.42 -0.22
CA ILE A 256 -1.81 -6.20 -1.67
C ILE A 256 -3.04 -6.76 -2.38
N THR A 257 -3.65 -5.96 -3.25
CA THR A 257 -4.83 -6.34 -4.02
C THR A 257 -4.50 -6.36 -5.51
N PHE A 258 -4.87 -7.44 -6.19
CA PHE A 258 -4.84 -7.51 -7.65
C PHE A 258 -6.06 -6.76 -8.21
N THR A 259 -5.82 -5.69 -8.97
CA THR A 259 -6.86 -4.89 -9.63
C THR A 259 -7.05 -5.26 -11.10
N VAL A 260 -6.03 -5.88 -11.70
CA VAL A 260 -6.10 -6.51 -13.02
C VAL A 260 -5.48 -7.90 -12.90
N SER A 261 -6.25 -8.91 -13.27
CA SER A 261 -5.78 -10.30 -13.36
C SER A 261 -5.11 -10.55 -14.71
N PRO A 262 -4.11 -11.44 -14.78
CA PRO A 262 -3.60 -11.93 -16.05
C PRO A 262 -4.69 -12.60 -16.88
N VAL A 263 -4.74 -12.28 -18.17
CA VAL A 263 -5.57 -13.00 -19.15
C VAL A 263 -4.85 -13.07 -20.49
N ASP A 264 -5.10 -14.15 -21.22
CA ASP A 264 -4.67 -14.34 -22.60
C ASP A 264 -5.88 -14.73 -23.49
N PRO A 265 -6.22 -13.93 -24.51
CA PRO A 265 -7.31 -14.24 -25.43
C PRO A 265 -7.12 -15.55 -26.22
N ALA A 266 -5.89 -16.05 -26.35
CA ALA A 266 -5.61 -17.30 -27.04
C ALA A 266 -5.85 -18.54 -26.16
N ALA A 267 -5.98 -18.38 -24.83
CA ALA A 267 -6.38 -19.46 -23.95
C ALA A 267 -7.86 -19.81 -24.22
N VAL A 268 -8.11 -21.04 -24.68
CA VAL A 268 -9.43 -21.58 -24.99
C VAL A 268 -10.09 -22.15 -23.75
N ASN A 269 -9.34 -22.84 -22.88
CA ASN A 269 -9.85 -23.51 -21.67
C ASN A 269 -9.09 -23.12 -20.39
N GLY A 270 -8.41 -21.98 -20.39
CA GLY A 270 -7.77 -21.44 -19.21
C GLY A 270 -7.72 -19.92 -19.20
N ASP A 271 -6.87 -19.38 -18.35
CA ASP A 271 -6.71 -17.93 -18.20
C ASP A 271 -5.48 -17.41 -18.95
N VAL A 272 -4.44 -18.23 -19.08
CA VAL A 272 -3.14 -17.84 -19.66
C VAL A 272 -2.58 -18.98 -20.52
N VAL A 273 -1.90 -18.65 -21.61
CA VAL A 273 -1.28 -19.66 -22.50
C VAL A 273 0.10 -20.09 -21.98
N ASN A 274 0.35 -21.39 -22.01
CA ASN A 274 1.60 -22.01 -21.56
C ASN A 274 2.81 -21.43 -22.29
N GLY A 275 3.77 -20.88 -21.55
CA GLY A 275 5.04 -20.40 -22.11
C GLY A 275 4.98 -19.03 -22.80
N GLU A 276 3.78 -18.47 -22.99
CA GLU A 276 3.55 -17.18 -23.62
C GLU A 276 3.41 -16.06 -22.58
N ALA A 277 3.88 -14.85 -22.94
CA ALA A 277 3.71 -13.67 -22.09
C ALA A 277 2.22 -13.34 -21.98
N PHE A 278 1.74 -13.09 -20.75
CA PHE A 278 0.35 -12.71 -20.53
C PHE A 278 0.00 -11.51 -21.41
N ALA A 279 -1.03 -11.64 -22.23
CA ALA A 279 -1.49 -10.55 -23.08
C ALA A 279 -1.92 -9.33 -22.24
N THR A 280 -2.59 -9.58 -21.11
CA THR A 280 -2.80 -8.59 -20.05
C THR A 280 -1.90 -8.89 -18.87
N GLN A 281 -1.00 -7.96 -18.55
CA GLN A 281 -0.13 -8.06 -17.38
C GLN A 281 -0.87 -7.64 -16.10
N PRO A 282 -0.54 -8.22 -14.93
CA PRO A 282 -1.24 -7.92 -13.69
C PRO A 282 -0.96 -6.50 -13.20
N VAL A 283 -1.95 -5.92 -12.50
CA VAL A 283 -1.82 -4.64 -11.82
C VAL A 283 -2.19 -4.83 -10.36
N LEU A 284 -1.33 -4.33 -9.48
CA LEU A 284 -1.46 -4.49 -8.04
C LEU A 284 -1.59 -3.12 -7.38
N GLU A 285 -2.31 -3.06 -6.27
CA GLU A 285 -2.38 -1.88 -5.41
C GLU A 285 -2.13 -2.26 -3.96
N ALA A 286 -1.36 -1.43 -3.25
CA ALA A 286 -1.21 -1.49 -1.80
C ALA A 286 -2.45 -0.82 -1.18
N ARG A 287 -3.23 -1.58 -0.41
CA ARG A 287 -4.50 -1.12 0.15
C ARG A 287 -4.58 -1.41 1.64
N ASP A 288 -5.33 -0.58 2.35
CA ASP A 288 -5.69 -0.79 3.75
C ASP A 288 -6.84 -1.82 3.89
N ASP A 289 -7.31 -1.98 5.13
CA ASP A 289 -8.37 -2.94 5.42
C ASP A 289 -9.74 -2.53 4.89
N LEU A 290 -9.94 -1.23 4.66
CA LEU A 290 -11.16 -0.61 4.13
C LEU A 290 -11.15 -0.53 2.60
N GLY A 291 -10.06 -0.96 1.96
CA GLY A 291 -9.91 -1.00 0.50
C GLY A 291 -9.47 0.32 -0.11
N LEU A 292 -9.07 1.30 0.70
CA LEU A 292 -8.43 2.52 0.26
C LEU A 292 -6.98 2.24 -0.12
N ARG A 293 -6.48 2.96 -1.11
CA ARG A 293 -5.10 2.83 -1.60
C ARG A 293 -4.19 3.76 -0.83
N ASP A 294 -3.09 3.21 -0.34
CA ASP A 294 -1.96 3.95 0.24
C ASP A 294 -1.13 4.54 -0.91
N LEU A 295 -1.15 5.85 -1.10
CA LEU A 295 -0.45 6.52 -2.18
C LEU A 295 1.06 6.72 -1.90
N HIS A 296 1.52 6.37 -0.70
CA HIS A 296 2.93 6.53 -0.31
C HIS A 296 3.62 5.20 -0.04
N ALA A 297 2.94 4.08 -0.26
CA ALA A 297 3.55 2.77 -0.25
C ALA A 297 4.81 2.75 -1.13
N GLY A 298 5.96 2.52 -0.47
CA GLY A 298 7.29 2.57 -1.07
C GLY A 298 7.91 1.17 -1.29
N GLY A 299 9.06 1.14 -1.95
CA GLY A 299 9.80 -0.10 -2.22
C GLY A 299 9.33 -0.84 -3.47
N THR A 300 9.45 -2.17 -3.44
CA THR A 300 9.12 -3.05 -4.58
C THR A 300 8.26 -4.22 -4.14
N VAL A 301 7.30 -4.60 -4.98
CA VAL A 301 6.55 -5.85 -4.86
C VAL A 301 7.16 -6.92 -5.75
N ALA A 302 7.30 -8.13 -5.22
CA ALA A 302 7.70 -9.32 -5.93
C ALA A 302 6.51 -10.26 -6.13
N LEU A 303 6.47 -10.93 -7.29
CA LEU A 303 5.51 -11.95 -7.64
C LEU A 303 6.17 -13.33 -7.67
N SER A 304 5.45 -14.36 -7.21
CA SER A 304 5.82 -15.76 -7.38
C SER A 304 4.61 -16.60 -7.76
N ALA A 305 4.84 -17.79 -8.33
CA ALA A 305 3.79 -18.79 -8.45
C ALA A 305 3.52 -19.44 -7.07
N SER A 306 2.28 -19.81 -6.80
CA SER A 306 1.92 -20.53 -5.57
C SER A 306 2.17 -22.04 -5.65
N SER A 307 2.20 -22.59 -6.87
CA SER A 307 2.45 -24.01 -7.14
C SER A 307 3.91 -24.25 -7.51
N GLY A 308 4.46 -25.40 -7.12
CA GLY A 308 5.79 -25.86 -7.57
C GLY A 308 5.80 -26.44 -8.99
N GLU A 309 4.62 -26.79 -9.52
CA GLU A 309 4.44 -27.36 -10.87
C GLU A 309 4.33 -26.28 -11.96
N VAL A 310 4.14 -25.02 -11.56
CA VAL A 310 4.05 -23.87 -12.46
C VAL A 310 5.19 -22.90 -12.17
N THR A 311 5.96 -22.58 -13.20
CA THR A 311 7.04 -21.60 -13.11
C THR A 311 6.57 -20.23 -13.60
N LEU A 312 7.00 -19.16 -12.92
CA LEU A 312 6.76 -17.78 -13.31
C LEU A 312 8.01 -17.23 -14.00
N GLY A 313 7.89 -16.86 -15.28
CA GLY A 313 8.94 -16.19 -16.06
C GLY A 313 8.71 -14.68 -16.18
N GLY A 314 9.69 -13.97 -16.76
CA GLY A 314 9.65 -12.52 -16.95
C GLY A 314 10.23 -11.72 -15.77
N THR A 315 9.96 -10.42 -15.72
CA THR A 315 10.41 -9.55 -14.62
C THR A 315 9.37 -9.53 -13.50
N ALA A 316 9.57 -10.39 -12.49
CA ALA A 316 8.63 -10.60 -11.39
C ALA A 316 8.72 -9.56 -10.26
N THR A 317 9.45 -8.47 -10.43
CA THR A 317 9.58 -7.40 -9.42
C THR A 317 9.22 -6.05 -10.01
N LYS A 318 8.42 -5.25 -9.31
CA LYS A 318 8.03 -3.90 -9.73
C LYS A 318 8.05 -2.92 -8.56
N SER A 319 8.51 -1.69 -8.80
CA SER A 319 8.40 -0.60 -7.82
C SER A 319 6.95 -0.12 -7.70
N TRP A 320 6.58 0.29 -6.49
CA TRP A 320 5.34 1.02 -6.25
C TRP A 320 5.44 2.43 -6.81
N VAL A 321 4.40 2.87 -7.53
CA VAL A 321 4.21 4.25 -7.95
C VAL A 321 2.86 4.71 -7.45
N SER A 322 2.91 5.61 -6.47
CA SER A 322 1.73 6.06 -5.72
C SER A 322 0.90 4.90 -5.17
N GLY A 323 1.51 3.81 -4.67
CA GLY A 323 0.77 2.62 -4.23
C GLY A 323 0.24 1.68 -5.30
N ARG A 324 0.57 1.89 -6.58
CA ARG A 324 0.22 0.99 -7.68
C ARG A 324 1.48 0.42 -8.34
N ALA A 325 1.48 -0.89 -8.56
CA ALA A 325 2.50 -1.59 -9.30
C ALA A 325 1.89 -2.14 -10.59
N ASP A 326 2.29 -1.54 -11.72
CA ASP A 326 1.83 -1.93 -13.05
C ASP A 326 2.89 -2.79 -13.75
N PHE A 327 2.59 -4.08 -13.95
CA PHE A 327 3.51 -5.00 -14.61
C PHE A 327 3.48 -4.91 -16.14
N ALA A 328 2.83 -3.91 -16.74
CA ALA A 328 2.95 -3.64 -18.17
C ALA A 328 4.42 -3.68 -18.64
N GLY A 329 4.66 -4.40 -19.74
CA GLY A 329 5.98 -4.60 -20.33
C GLY A 329 6.93 -5.54 -19.57
N SER A 330 6.49 -6.17 -18.46
CA SER A 330 7.35 -7.05 -17.66
C SER A 330 7.52 -8.45 -18.27
N GLY A 331 6.72 -8.78 -19.29
CA GLY A 331 6.77 -10.07 -19.99
C GLY A 331 6.49 -11.25 -19.07
N LEU A 332 5.66 -11.07 -18.04
CA LEU A 332 5.31 -12.17 -17.14
C LEU A 332 4.58 -13.25 -17.90
N LYS A 333 4.93 -14.50 -17.58
CA LYS A 333 4.35 -15.70 -18.16
C LYS A 333 4.36 -16.85 -17.18
N MET A 334 3.44 -17.79 -17.37
CA MET A 334 3.44 -19.06 -16.67
C MET A 334 3.86 -20.19 -17.59
N THR A 335 4.60 -21.16 -17.06
CA THR A 335 4.96 -22.38 -17.77
C THR A 335 4.70 -23.59 -16.88
N ALA A 336 3.93 -24.53 -17.40
CA ALA A 336 3.53 -25.77 -16.74
C ALA A 336 3.96 -27.00 -17.57
N GLY A 337 4.12 -28.14 -16.91
CA GLY A 337 4.47 -29.41 -17.56
C GLY A 337 3.25 -30.21 -18.07
N THR A 338 2.06 -29.84 -17.62
CA THR A 338 0.79 -30.49 -17.98
C THR A 338 -0.24 -29.42 -18.32
N ASP A 339 -1.15 -29.73 -19.23
CA ASP A 339 -2.26 -28.87 -19.59
C ASP A 339 -3.32 -28.78 -18.47
N GLY A 340 -3.86 -27.58 -18.27
CA GLY A 340 -4.85 -27.28 -17.23
C GLY A 340 -4.27 -27.14 -15.81
N GLU A 341 -2.95 -27.09 -15.66
CA GLU A 341 -2.32 -26.87 -14.35
C GLU A 341 -2.74 -25.52 -13.75
N THR A 342 -2.90 -25.50 -12.43
CA THR A 342 -3.42 -24.31 -11.73
C THR A 342 -2.40 -23.69 -10.79
N SER A 343 -2.39 -22.36 -10.74
CA SER A 343 -1.54 -21.60 -9.82
C SER A 343 -2.18 -20.26 -9.48
N ARG A 344 -1.65 -19.59 -8.46
CA ARG A 344 -1.93 -18.17 -8.17
C ARG A 344 -0.64 -17.38 -8.30
N LEU A 345 -0.78 -16.11 -8.65
CA LEU A 345 0.26 -15.13 -8.38
C LEU A 345 0.20 -14.76 -6.90
N VAL A 346 1.32 -14.93 -6.21
CA VAL A 346 1.52 -14.49 -4.83
C VAL A 346 2.36 -13.22 -4.88
N ALA A 347 1.82 -12.14 -4.34
CA ALA A 347 2.49 -10.86 -4.23
C ALA A 347 3.04 -10.67 -2.81
N GLN A 348 4.27 -10.20 -2.70
CA GLN A 348 4.90 -9.87 -1.43
C GLN A 348 5.70 -8.57 -1.51
N SER A 349 5.52 -7.70 -0.51
CA SER A 349 6.29 -6.46 -0.33
C SER A 349 6.49 -6.23 1.17
N GLY A 350 7.63 -6.68 1.72
CA GLY A 350 7.84 -6.68 3.17
C GLY A 350 6.82 -7.57 3.88
N ALA A 351 6.03 -6.98 4.79
CA ALA A 351 4.94 -7.65 5.49
C ALA A 351 3.62 -7.71 4.69
N LEU A 352 3.48 -6.90 3.63
CA LEU A 352 2.28 -6.89 2.81
C LEU A 352 2.26 -8.12 1.90
N THR A 353 1.11 -8.80 1.88
CA THR A 353 0.88 -9.97 1.02
C THR A 353 -0.42 -9.86 0.25
N GLY A 354 -0.49 -10.50 -0.91
CA GLY A 354 -1.71 -10.61 -1.71
C GLY A 354 -1.68 -11.83 -2.62
N GLN A 355 -2.85 -12.30 -3.04
CA GLN A 355 -2.97 -13.41 -3.99
C GLN A 355 -3.98 -13.08 -5.08
N SER A 356 -3.71 -13.53 -6.30
CA SER A 356 -4.68 -13.47 -7.39
C SER A 356 -5.79 -14.51 -7.21
N ALA A 357 -6.80 -14.46 -8.07
CA ALA A 357 -7.63 -15.62 -8.36
C ALA A 357 -6.77 -16.80 -8.85
N VAL A 358 -7.34 -18.01 -8.82
CA VAL A 358 -6.71 -19.16 -9.49
C VAL A 358 -6.58 -18.84 -10.97
N LEU A 359 -5.40 -19.08 -11.52
CA LEU A 359 -5.11 -19.04 -12.94
C LEU A 359 -4.93 -20.49 -13.43
N VAL A 360 -5.58 -20.82 -14.53
CA VAL A 360 -5.42 -22.09 -15.26
C VAL A 360 -4.47 -21.83 -16.43
N VAL A 361 -3.39 -22.61 -16.49
CA VAL A 361 -2.41 -22.57 -17.59
C VAL A 361 -2.90 -23.50 -18.69
N ASP A 362 -3.32 -22.90 -19.81
CA ASP A 362 -3.83 -23.59 -20.99
C ASP A 362 -2.69 -23.91 -21.96
N VAL A 363 -2.60 -25.14 -22.41
CA VAL A 363 -1.66 -25.56 -23.45
C VAL A 363 -2.38 -25.48 -24.78
N VAL A 364 -2.02 -24.50 -25.60
CA VAL A 364 -2.59 -24.35 -26.94
C VAL A 364 -1.70 -25.06 -27.95
N ALA A 365 -2.20 -26.12 -28.58
CA ALA A 365 -1.44 -26.84 -29.59
C ALA A 365 -1.14 -25.98 -30.83
N ASP A 366 0.12 -26.04 -31.29
CA ASP A 366 0.58 -25.42 -32.54
C ASP A 366 1.21 -26.43 -33.51
N ARG A 367 1.43 -27.67 -33.08
CA ARG A 367 2.08 -28.73 -33.88
C ARG A 367 1.59 -30.13 -33.56
N ILE A 368 1.81 -31.04 -34.50
CA ILE A 368 1.66 -32.48 -34.29
C ILE A 368 3.03 -33.08 -33.94
N ALA A 369 3.06 -34.04 -33.03
CA ALA A 369 4.24 -34.83 -32.70
C ALA A 369 3.93 -36.33 -32.73
N PHE A 370 4.91 -37.14 -33.13
CA PHE A 370 4.86 -38.59 -32.90
C PHE A 370 5.21 -38.87 -31.43
N GLN A 371 4.24 -39.38 -30.67
CA GLN A 371 4.52 -39.96 -29.35
C GLN A 371 5.08 -41.38 -29.50
N THR A 372 4.58 -42.13 -30.49
CA THR A 372 5.03 -43.48 -30.80
C THR A 372 5.13 -43.63 -32.32
N ALA A 373 6.30 -44.00 -32.81
CA ALA A 373 6.54 -44.37 -34.21
C ALA A 373 6.07 -45.81 -34.48
N PRO A 374 5.72 -46.17 -35.73
CA PRO A 374 5.40 -47.56 -36.07
C PRO A 374 6.62 -48.46 -35.88
N ALA A 375 6.41 -49.66 -35.35
CA ALA A 375 7.46 -50.65 -35.21
C ALA A 375 6.93 -52.10 -35.23
N ASP A 376 7.77 -53.01 -35.68
CA ASP A 376 7.52 -54.45 -35.66
C ASP A 376 8.59 -55.22 -34.89
N ALA A 377 8.17 -55.95 -33.86
CA ALA A 377 9.08 -56.75 -33.02
C ALA A 377 9.77 -57.92 -33.75
N GLY A 378 9.33 -58.26 -34.96
CA GLY A 378 9.93 -59.31 -35.79
C GLY A 378 10.76 -58.79 -36.97
N ALA A 379 10.89 -57.47 -37.13
CA ALA A 379 11.85 -56.91 -38.07
C ALA A 379 13.26 -57.12 -37.51
N VAL A 380 14.13 -57.74 -38.30
CA VAL A 380 15.52 -58.08 -37.99
C VAL A 380 16.47 -56.98 -38.47
N SER A 381 16.26 -56.43 -39.67
CA SER A 381 17.06 -55.34 -40.25
C SER A 381 16.24 -54.14 -40.71
N GLY A 382 15.12 -53.90 -40.05
CA GLY A 382 14.33 -52.69 -40.27
C GLY A 382 13.47 -52.29 -39.07
N ASN A 383 12.59 -51.32 -39.29
CA ASN A 383 11.65 -50.86 -38.29
C ASN A 383 10.31 -51.58 -38.39
N VAL A 384 9.87 -51.93 -39.60
CA VAL A 384 8.55 -52.54 -39.87
C VAL A 384 8.67 -53.67 -40.89
N MET A 385 7.79 -54.66 -40.80
CA MET A 385 7.78 -55.81 -41.71
C MET A 385 6.88 -55.57 -42.93
N ASN A 386 7.35 -55.95 -44.10
CA ASN A 386 6.62 -55.80 -45.35
C ASN A 386 5.28 -56.55 -45.35
N GLY A 387 4.20 -55.82 -45.64
CA GLY A 387 2.84 -56.36 -45.71
C GLY A 387 2.21 -56.75 -44.37
N ARG A 388 2.92 -56.57 -43.25
CA ARG A 388 2.44 -56.92 -41.92
C ARG A 388 1.88 -55.70 -41.19
N VAL A 389 0.83 -55.93 -40.41
CA VAL A 389 0.28 -54.91 -39.49
C VAL A 389 1.30 -54.63 -38.40
N PHE A 390 1.61 -53.35 -38.17
CA PHE A 390 2.59 -52.95 -37.17
C PHE A 390 2.21 -53.47 -35.79
N SER A 391 3.14 -54.16 -35.13
CA SER A 391 2.95 -54.62 -33.75
C SER A 391 2.88 -53.45 -32.75
N THR A 392 3.57 -52.34 -33.07
CA THR A 392 3.46 -51.05 -32.40
C THR A 392 2.87 -50.05 -33.38
N GLN A 393 1.66 -49.57 -33.07
CA GLN A 393 0.94 -48.64 -33.94
C GLN A 393 1.34 -47.18 -33.66
N PRO A 394 1.34 -46.31 -34.68
CA PRO A 394 1.59 -44.89 -34.50
C PRO A 394 0.63 -44.23 -33.51
N VAL A 395 1.16 -43.34 -32.68
CA VAL A 395 0.38 -42.47 -31.80
C VAL A 395 0.84 -41.04 -32.04
N LEU A 396 -0.11 -40.18 -32.43
CA LEU A 396 0.11 -38.76 -32.61
C LEU A 396 -0.42 -37.98 -31.40
N GLU A 397 0.24 -36.87 -31.08
CA GLU A 397 -0.19 -35.90 -30.09
C GLU A 397 -0.21 -34.49 -30.69
N ALA A 398 -1.23 -33.72 -30.34
CA ALA A 398 -1.27 -32.27 -30.53
C ALA A 398 -0.49 -31.63 -29.38
N ARG A 399 0.53 -30.83 -29.70
CA ARG A 399 1.45 -30.24 -28.71
C ARG A 399 1.65 -28.76 -28.97
N ASP A 400 2.05 -28.04 -27.92
CA ASP A 400 2.55 -26.67 -28.03
C ASP A 400 4.03 -26.62 -28.44
N GLY A 401 4.57 -25.40 -28.50
CA GLY A 401 5.97 -25.15 -28.79
C GLY A 401 6.97 -25.64 -27.76
N LEU A 402 6.51 -25.97 -26.55
CA LEU A 402 7.30 -26.52 -25.47
C LEU A 402 7.24 -28.06 -25.43
N GLY A 403 6.44 -28.68 -26.30
CA GLY A 403 6.27 -30.11 -26.40
C GLY A 403 5.30 -30.68 -25.36
N VAL A 404 4.48 -29.85 -24.73
CA VAL A 404 3.40 -30.28 -23.83
C VAL A 404 2.17 -30.58 -24.66
N ARG A 405 1.46 -31.66 -24.31
CA ARG A 405 0.23 -32.07 -24.99
C ARG A 405 -0.94 -31.22 -24.51
N ASP A 406 -1.65 -30.63 -25.48
CA ASP A 406 -2.96 -30.01 -25.31
C ASP A 406 -4.00 -31.13 -25.13
N VAL A 407 -4.60 -31.26 -23.95
CA VAL A 407 -5.58 -32.32 -23.67
C VAL A 407 -7.00 -31.95 -24.07
N ASP A 408 -7.22 -30.71 -24.49
CA ASP A 408 -8.52 -30.23 -24.94
C ASP A 408 -8.65 -30.18 -26.47
N TYR A 409 -7.54 -30.38 -27.20
CA TYR A 409 -7.54 -30.51 -28.65
C TYR A 409 -8.34 -31.74 -29.13
N GLY A 410 -9.62 -31.56 -29.44
CA GLY A 410 -10.53 -32.67 -29.75
C GLY A 410 -11.22 -32.59 -31.11
N THR A 411 -11.03 -31.53 -31.89
CA THR A 411 -11.77 -31.33 -33.15
C THR A 411 -11.00 -31.88 -34.35
N GLY A 412 -11.72 -32.43 -35.33
CA GLY A 412 -11.12 -32.95 -36.58
C GLY A 412 -10.47 -34.33 -36.44
N SER A 413 -9.54 -34.63 -37.36
CA SER A 413 -8.84 -35.92 -37.43
C SER A 413 -7.40 -35.75 -37.88
N ALA A 414 -6.50 -36.46 -37.21
CA ALA A 414 -5.13 -36.64 -37.67
C ALA A 414 -5.09 -37.63 -38.84
N SER A 415 -4.14 -37.43 -39.74
CA SER A 415 -3.88 -38.30 -40.89
C SER A 415 -2.40 -38.66 -40.98
N LEU A 416 -2.13 -39.84 -41.54
CA LEU A 416 -0.78 -40.31 -41.88
C LEU A 416 -0.69 -40.57 -43.38
N SER A 417 0.38 -40.09 -44.00
CA SER A 417 0.73 -40.34 -45.40
C SER A 417 2.21 -40.67 -45.54
N VAL A 418 2.59 -41.28 -46.66
CA VAL A 418 4.00 -41.50 -47.00
C VAL A 418 4.56 -40.17 -47.52
N SER A 419 5.64 -39.68 -46.91
CA SER A 419 6.28 -38.42 -47.29
C SER A 419 7.54 -38.61 -48.12
N SER A 420 8.17 -39.79 -48.03
CA SER A 420 9.33 -40.20 -48.81
C SER A 420 9.40 -41.73 -48.86
N GLY A 421 10.16 -42.26 -49.84
CA GLY A 421 10.27 -43.70 -50.12
C GLY A 421 9.20 -44.21 -51.09
N ASP A 422 9.45 -45.35 -51.73
CA ASP A 422 8.49 -46.00 -52.65
C ASP A 422 7.74 -47.13 -51.92
N VAL A 423 6.90 -46.71 -50.97
CA VAL A 423 6.08 -47.62 -50.16
C VAL A 423 4.61 -47.20 -50.17
N SER A 424 3.72 -48.15 -49.93
CA SER A 424 2.28 -47.93 -49.81
C SER A 424 1.81 -48.18 -48.39
N LEU A 425 1.38 -47.12 -47.71
CA LEU A 425 0.73 -47.22 -46.40
C LEU A 425 -0.71 -47.73 -46.57
N SER A 426 -1.06 -48.81 -45.86
CA SER A 426 -2.38 -49.45 -45.91
C SER A 426 -3.02 -49.49 -44.53
N GLY A 427 -4.35 -49.62 -44.49
CA GLY A 427 -5.16 -49.64 -43.25
C GLY A 427 -5.93 -48.34 -43.03
N THR A 428 -6.23 -48.03 -41.77
CA THR A 428 -6.98 -46.80 -41.41
C THR A 428 -6.01 -45.64 -41.19
N THR A 429 -5.76 -44.85 -42.23
CA THR A 429 -4.75 -43.76 -42.22
C THR A 429 -5.26 -42.44 -41.64
N THR A 430 -6.50 -42.39 -41.15
CA THR A 430 -7.10 -41.23 -40.49
C THR A 430 -7.69 -41.60 -39.14
N ARG A 431 -7.48 -40.78 -38.12
CA ARG A 431 -8.02 -41.01 -36.77
C ARG A 431 -8.47 -39.70 -36.12
N SER A 432 -9.66 -39.70 -35.53
CA SER A 432 -10.15 -38.55 -34.75
C SER A 432 -9.26 -38.28 -33.53
N TRP A 433 -9.08 -37.00 -33.23
CA TRP A 433 -8.44 -36.57 -31.99
C TRP A 433 -9.31 -36.92 -30.78
N SER A 434 -8.68 -37.38 -29.71
CA SER A 434 -9.31 -37.57 -28.40
C SER A 434 -8.34 -37.07 -27.34
N SER A 435 -8.72 -35.97 -26.70
CA SER A 435 -7.88 -35.24 -25.76
C SER A 435 -6.48 -34.92 -26.32
N GLY A 436 -6.39 -34.42 -27.54
CA GLY A 436 -5.11 -34.16 -28.23
C GLY A 436 -4.26 -35.39 -28.51
N ARG A 437 -4.84 -36.60 -28.51
CA ARG A 437 -4.18 -37.84 -28.92
C ARG A 437 -4.95 -38.55 -30.02
N ALA A 438 -4.25 -39.01 -31.04
CA ALA A 438 -4.79 -39.87 -32.09
C ALA A 438 -4.00 -41.20 -32.13
N THR A 439 -4.65 -42.27 -31.69
CA THR A 439 -4.07 -43.63 -31.66
C THR A 439 -4.53 -44.42 -32.87
N PHE A 440 -3.59 -44.79 -33.75
CA PHE A 440 -3.87 -45.55 -34.95
C PHE A 440 -3.95 -47.05 -34.66
N SER A 441 -4.60 -47.79 -35.56
CA SER A 441 -4.67 -49.25 -35.50
C SER A 441 -4.79 -49.86 -36.89
N GLY A 442 -4.27 -51.08 -37.05
CA GLY A 442 -4.37 -51.82 -38.30
C GLY A 442 -3.53 -51.23 -39.45
N LEU A 443 -2.59 -50.32 -39.17
CA LEU A 443 -1.68 -49.82 -40.18
C LEU A 443 -0.61 -50.86 -40.53
N SER A 444 -0.28 -50.93 -41.80
CA SER A 444 0.77 -51.75 -42.41
C SER A 444 1.38 -50.99 -43.58
N VAL A 445 2.56 -51.41 -44.03
CA VAL A 445 3.19 -50.82 -45.21
C VAL A 445 3.62 -51.94 -46.16
N THR A 446 3.53 -51.68 -47.48
CA THR A 446 4.08 -52.57 -48.51
C THR A 446 5.10 -51.85 -49.37
N GLY A 447 6.20 -52.51 -49.72
CA GLY A 447 7.23 -52.02 -50.64
C GLY A 447 7.73 -53.13 -51.56
N ALA A 448 8.53 -52.75 -52.56
CA ALA A 448 9.04 -53.67 -53.58
C ALA A 448 10.46 -54.21 -53.29
N ALA A 449 11.16 -53.62 -52.32
CA ALA A 449 12.53 -53.96 -51.97
C ALA A 449 12.70 -54.06 -50.46
N ASP A 450 13.56 -54.98 -50.06
CA ASP A 450 14.06 -55.10 -48.68
C ASP A 450 15.08 -54.00 -48.38
N GLY A 451 15.02 -53.43 -47.17
CA GLY A 451 15.82 -52.29 -46.76
C GLY A 451 15.36 -50.92 -47.31
N GLU A 452 14.19 -50.84 -47.96
CA GLU A 452 13.65 -49.57 -48.49
C GLU A 452 13.43 -48.57 -47.34
N THR A 453 14.00 -47.37 -47.49
CA THR A 453 13.86 -46.29 -46.50
C THR A 453 12.68 -45.39 -46.84
N PHE A 454 11.82 -45.11 -45.86
CA PHE A 454 10.66 -44.24 -46.05
C PHE A 454 10.41 -43.38 -44.80
N ALA A 455 9.53 -42.39 -44.92
CA ALA A 455 9.04 -41.64 -43.77
C ALA A 455 7.54 -41.42 -43.85
N LEU A 456 6.89 -41.33 -42.70
CA LEU A 456 5.48 -40.97 -42.61
C LEU A 456 5.35 -39.50 -42.23
N GLN A 457 4.46 -38.76 -42.90
CA GLN A 457 4.04 -37.43 -42.51
C GLN A 457 2.71 -37.51 -41.76
N ALA A 458 2.65 -36.80 -40.64
CA ALA A 458 1.46 -36.57 -39.86
C ALA A 458 0.92 -35.16 -40.12
N GLY A 459 -0.39 -35.06 -40.37
CA GLY A 459 -1.07 -33.79 -40.61
C GLY A 459 -2.55 -33.84 -40.25
N ASP A 460 -3.13 -32.70 -39.89
CA ASP A 460 -4.59 -32.55 -39.69
C ASP A 460 -5.18 -31.35 -40.45
N GLY A 461 -4.34 -30.60 -41.18
CA GLY A 461 -4.71 -29.41 -41.95
C GLY A 461 -4.71 -28.10 -41.16
N SER A 462 -4.48 -28.13 -39.85
CA SER A 462 -4.48 -26.95 -38.98
C SER A 462 -3.13 -26.76 -38.26
N LEU A 463 -2.64 -27.81 -37.59
CA LEU A 463 -1.38 -27.78 -36.84
C LEU A 463 -0.17 -27.95 -37.76
N LEU A 464 0.99 -27.49 -37.31
CA LEU A 464 2.26 -27.75 -38.01
C LEU A 464 2.50 -29.27 -38.12
N SER A 465 2.59 -29.75 -39.36
CA SER A 465 2.83 -31.16 -39.66
C SER A 465 4.23 -31.61 -39.22
N THR A 466 4.37 -32.89 -38.94
CA THR A 466 5.66 -33.50 -38.59
C THR A 466 5.91 -34.77 -39.41
N THR A 467 7.16 -35.22 -39.47
CA THR A 467 7.53 -36.51 -40.07
C THR A 467 8.19 -37.42 -39.05
N THR A 468 8.07 -38.72 -39.24
CA THR A 468 8.92 -39.67 -38.51
C THR A 468 10.40 -39.42 -38.85
N GLU A 469 11.29 -39.95 -38.00
CA GLU A 469 12.63 -40.28 -38.47
C GLU A 469 12.57 -41.32 -39.62
N SER A 470 13.67 -41.52 -40.33
CA SER A 470 13.73 -42.50 -41.43
C SER A 470 13.39 -43.90 -40.91
N LEU A 471 12.39 -44.51 -41.50
CA LEU A 471 11.97 -45.89 -41.25
C LEU A 471 12.55 -46.80 -42.32
N VAL A 472 12.83 -48.05 -41.97
CA VAL A 472 13.33 -49.09 -42.88
C VAL A 472 12.30 -50.21 -42.96
N LEU A 473 11.95 -50.59 -44.19
CA LEU A 473 11.10 -51.73 -44.49
C LEU A 473 11.94 -53.01 -44.53
N ASP A 474 11.51 -54.02 -43.78
CA ASP A 474 12.16 -55.33 -43.71
C ASP A 474 11.26 -56.40 -44.37
N ALA A 475 11.81 -57.09 -45.37
CA ALA A 475 11.16 -58.20 -46.06
C ALA A 475 11.52 -59.54 -45.40
N VAL A 476 10.98 -59.81 -44.21
CA VAL A 476 11.23 -61.07 -43.50
C VAL A 476 10.72 -62.29 -44.27
N ALA A 477 11.63 -63.18 -44.66
CA ALA A 477 11.29 -64.37 -45.43
C ALA A 477 10.40 -65.37 -44.68
N ASP A 478 9.34 -65.85 -45.35
CA ASP A 478 8.47 -66.93 -44.87
C ASP A 478 8.47 -68.16 -45.81
N ARG A 479 9.15 -68.06 -46.95
CA ARG A 479 9.21 -69.10 -47.98
C ARG A 479 10.54 -69.05 -48.73
N ILE A 480 10.82 -70.17 -49.41
CA ILE A 480 11.89 -70.26 -50.40
C ILE A 480 11.23 -70.42 -51.77
N ALA A 481 11.69 -69.66 -52.76
CA ALA A 481 11.19 -69.73 -54.14
C ALA A 481 12.35 -69.88 -55.13
N PHE A 482 12.09 -70.49 -56.29
CA PHE A 482 13.03 -70.43 -57.42
C PHE A 482 12.95 -69.06 -58.07
N SER A 483 14.06 -68.32 -58.09
CA SER A 483 14.20 -67.15 -58.98
C SER A 483 14.70 -67.56 -60.36
N THR A 484 15.35 -68.72 -60.46
CA THR A 484 15.66 -69.40 -61.72
C THR A 484 15.26 -70.86 -61.59
N SER A 485 14.32 -71.33 -62.41
CA SER A 485 13.95 -72.75 -62.47
C SER A 485 15.09 -73.59 -63.05
N PRO A 486 15.28 -74.83 -62.58
CA PRO A 486 16.23 -75.74 -63.21
C PRO A 486 15.76 -76.05 -64.63
N ALA A 487 16.68 -76.03 -65.60
CA ALA A 487 16.38 -76.38 -66.98
C ALA A 487 17.49 -77.25 -67.58
N ASP A 488 17.11 -78.19 -68.45
CA ASP A 488 18.03 -78.97 -69.28
C ASP A 488 17.74 -78.71 -70.77
N THR A 489 18.72 -78.15 -71.49
CA THR A 489 18.65 -77.93 -72.95
C THR A 489 18.41 -79.21 -73.77
N GLY A 490 18.62 -80.39 -73.19
CA GLY A 490 18.29 -81.68 -73.80
C GLY A 490 16.83 -82.13 -73.63
N ALA A 491 16.00 -81.43 -72.87
CA ALA A 491 14.60 -81.78 -72.65
C ALA A 491 13.74 -81.38 -73.86
N THR A 492 13.04 -82.34 -74.46
CA THR A 492 12.19 -82.09 -75.65
C THR A 492 10.71 -81.94 -75.31
N ASN A 493 10.25 -82.50 -74.18
CA ASN A 493 8.89 -82.41 -73.65
C ASN A 493 8.93 -82.35 -72.11
N GLY A 494 9.35 -81.22 -71.55
CA GLY A 494 9.47 -80.97 -70.10
C GLY A 494 10.65 -80.06 -69.74
N ASP A 495 10.84 -79.77 -68.47
CA ASP A 495 11.89 -78.83 -68.01
C ASP A 495 13.25 -79.51 -67.78
N VAL A 496 13.27 -80.82 -67.49
CA VAL A 496 14.49 -81.59 -67.14
C VAL A 496 14.47 -83.01 -67.71
N VAL A 497 15.66 -83.62 -67.89
CA VAL A 497 15.81 -85.02 -68.32
C VAL A 497 16.28 -85.88 -67.13
N ASN A 498 15.58 -87.01 -66.87
CA ASN A 498 15.91 -87.91 -65.77
C ASN A 498 17.38 -88.40 -65.83
N GLY A 499 18.11 -88.26 -64.72
CA GLY A 499 19.50 -88.72 -64.58
C GLY A 499 20.57 -87.83 -65.24
N ARG A 500 20.22 -86.66 -65.79
CA ARG A 500 21.16 -85.69 -66.35
C ARG A 500 21.27 -84.45 -65.46
N GLY A 501 22.44 -83.81 -65.45
CA GLY A 501 22.65 -82.54 -64.74
C GLY A 501 21.96 -81.39 -65.47
N PHE A 502 21.44 -80.41 -64.72
CA PHE A 502 20.80 -79.22 -65.28
C PHE A 502 21.82 -78.35 -66.04
N SER A 503 21.45 -77.89 -67.23
CA SER A 503 22.24 -76.88 -67.97
C SER A 503 22.07 -75.49 -67.39
N THR A 504 20.92 -75.20 -66.78
CA THR A 504 20.70 -74.00 -65.96
C THR A 504 20.50 -74.44 -64.52
N GLN A 505 21.43 -74.03 -63.64
CA GLN A 505 21.32 -74.34 -62.22
C GLN A 505 20.17 -73.54 -61.60
N PRO A 506 19.36 -74.17 -60.73
CA PRO A 506 18.32 -73.44 -60.04
C PRO A 506 18.93 -72.43 -59.07
N ILE A 507 18.31 -71.26 -58.98
CA ILE A 507 18.62 -70.26 -57.95
C ILE A 507 17.43 -70.19 -57.01
N LEU A 508 17.69 -70.41 -55.72
CA LEU A 508 16.71 -70.27 -54.65
C LEU A 508 16.89 -68.94 -53.95
N GLU A 509 15.80 -68.29 -53.62
CA GLU A 509 15.76 -67.06 -52.84
C GLU A 509 14.80 -67.21 -51.66
N ALA A 510 15.21 -66.68 -50.52
CA ALA A 510 14.32 -66.44 -49.39
C ALA A 510 13.43 -65.24 -49.74
N ARG A 511 12.12 -65.41 -49.62
CA ARG A 511 11.14 -64.37 -49.95
C ARG A 511 10.10 -64.26 -48.86
N ASP A 512 9.55 -63.06 -48.71
CA ASP A 512 8.41 -62.83 -47.85
C ASP A 512 7.10 -63.32 -48.48
N SER A 513 6.00 -63.08 -47.77
CA SER A 513 4.68 -63.53 -48.20
C SER A 513 4.17 -62.88 -49.49
N LEU A 514 4.71 -61.70 -49.82
CA LEU A 514 4.41 -60.87 -50.98
C LEU A 514 5.36 -61.11 -52.15
N GLY A 515 6.38 -61.95 -51.95
CA GLY A 515 7.38 -62.29 -52.94
C GLY A 515 8.53 -61.30 -53.03
N VAL A 516 8.71 -60.39 -52.08
CA VAL A 516 9.93 -59.56 -51.98
C VAL A 516 11.07 -60.43 -51.46
N ARG A 517 12.24 -60.27 -52.07
CA ARG A 517 13.44 -61.01 -51.67
C ARG A 517 14.00 -60.40 -50.39
N ASP A 518 14.16 -61.25 -49.38
CA ASP A 518 14.92 -60.97 -48.16
C ASP A 518 16.42 -60.99 -48.49
N VAL A 519 17.15 -59.92 -48.15
CA VAL A 519 18.58 -59.77 -48.46
C VAL A 519 19.50 -59.91 -47.25
N ASP A 520 18.95 -60.20 -46.07
CA ASP A 520 19.68 -60.32 -44.81
C ASP A 520 20.45 -61.64 -44.61
#